data_AF-A0A2E7ZG86-F1
#
_entry.id   AF-A0A2E7ZG86-F1
#
_cell.length_a   1.000
_cell.length_b   1.000
_cell.length_c   1.000
_cell.angle_alpha   90.00
_cell.angle_beta   90.00
_cell.angle_gamma   90.00
#
_symmetry.space_group_name_H-M   'P 1'
#
loop_
_entity.id
_entity.type
_entity.pdbx_description
1 polymer ?
#
loop_
_entity_poly.entity_id
_entity_poly.type
_entity_poly.pdbx_seq_one_letter_code
_entity_poly.pdbx_strand_id
1 'polypeptide(L)'
;MLLPTDLFILGGGIVVALTFLFVVLMAKSPAKLNAHVAIQTSPSSANQLTIWSRLTLILLIFFIFCGFFGSRDPLENPLPLILWMGWWVGWTFVTALLGDFWNLIHPWHALDEVLRKLPGLRHSENSAGYLYPPWLGYWPSVFLFYIFAWIELIHPSPMDPEFLATGIIIYMMLVSTGMILFGKEAWLSKAEPFCVFFRMVGWLSPVKWQKENQRNSVMIFLPKIQWPCMQLLELPTIPKSGTAFILLVLSTVSFDGLSKTFWWMALIGENPLEYPGRTVLMLPNTAGMLSTFLIFLLFYALTQIKIFESTEDDLMDTGFVFSIIPIAFGYHFAHYLPNFLVDIQYAFISLSDPLDLGWNLLGIKDWQVRSSFLTHHESVVIIWYLQITGIVLAHIAAVIIAHLKTLKNDAGQRTIILSQIPSTLLMIAYTFLGLWLLSTPIAA
;
A
#
# COMPACT_ATOMS: atom_id res chain seq x y z
N MET A 1 -12.48 10.27 -29.63
CA MET A 1 -12.07 8.95 -30.14
C MET A 1 -11.83 8.07 -28.92
N LEU A 2 -12.48 6.90 -28.86
CA LEU A 2 -12.29 5.97 -27.75
C LEU A 2 -11.00 5.19 -28.00
N LEU A 3 -10.15 5.06 -26.98
CA LEU A 3 -8.99 4.18 -27.04
C LEU A 3 -9.47 2.73 -27.29
N PRO A 4 -8.72 1.88 -28.02
CA PRO A 4 -9.13 0.50 -28.30
C PRO A 4 -8.89 -0.38 -27.05
N THR A 5 -9.67 -0.15 -26.01
CA THR A 5 -9.53 -0.75 -24.67
C THR A 5 -9.54 -2.27 -24.71
N ASP A 6 -10.36 -2.87 -25.58
CA ASP A 6 -10.46 -4.32 -25.72
C ASP A 6 -9.13 -4.96 -26.16
N LEU A 7 -8.39 -4.30 -27.06
CA LEU A 7 -7.07 -4.78 -27.50
C LEU A 7 -6.04 -4.70 -26.37
N PHE A 8 -6.12 -3.68 -25.52
CA PHE A 8 -5.23 -3.53 -24.38
C PHE A 8 -5.52 -4.56 -23.27
N ILE A 9 -6.80 -4.79 -22.97
CA ILE A 9 -7.22 -5.81 -21.98
C ILE A 9 -6.75 -7.20 -22.45
N LEU A 10 -7.05 -7.55 -23.71
CA LEU A 10 -6.63 -8.83 -24.30
C LEU A 10 -5.11 -8.94 -24.35
N GLY A 11 -4.43 -7.89 -24.83
CA GLY A 11 -2.98 -7.84 -24.94
C GLY A 11 -2.27 -8.01 -23.60
N GLY A 12 -2.73 -7.31 -22.55
CA GLY A 12 -2.20 -7.45 -21.21
C GLY A 12 -2.38 -8.87 -20.65
N GLY A 13 -3.56 -9.46 -20.83
CA GLY A 13 -3.81 -10.85 -20.46
C GLY A 13 -2.89 -11.84 -21.18
N ILE A 14 -2.70 -11.67 -22.49
CA ILE A 14 -1.80 -12.49 -23.31
C ILE A 14 -0.35 -12.34 -22.84
N VAL A 15 0.13 -11.13 -22.57
CA VAL A 15 1.51 -10.89 -22.11
C VAL A 15 1.78 -11.62 -20.80
N VAL A 16 0.85 -11.56 -19.84
CA VAL A 16 0.99 -12.28 -18.56
C VAL A 16 0.98 -13.79 -18.75
N ALA A 17 0.09 -14.31 -19.60
CA ALA A 17 0.04 -15.73 -19.93
C ALA A 17 1.33 -16.23 -20.63
N LEU A 18 1.83 -15.47 -21.60
CA LEU A 18 3.08 -15.77 -22.30
C LEU A 18 4.29 -15.66 -21.37
N THR A 19 4.29 -14.70 -20.44
CA THR A 19 5.34 -14.58 -19.42
C THR A 19 5.38 -15.81 -18.54
N PHE A 20 4.23 -16.30 -18.09
CA PHE A 20 4.16 -17.55 -17.32
C PHE A 20 4.70 -18.73 -18.12
N LEU A 21 4.25 -18.90 -19.38
CA LEU A 21 4.74 -19.96 -20.25
C LEU A 21 6.26 -19.89 -20.43
N PHE A 22 6.79 -18.70 -20.68
CA PHE A 22 8.22 -18.46 -20.84
C PHE A 22 9.00 -18.81 -19.58
N VAL A 23 8.56 -18.31 -18.41
CA VAL A 23 9.22 -18.54 -17.13
C VAL A 23 9.23 -20.04 -16.78
N VAL A 24 8.11 -20.74 -16.96
CA VAL A 24 8.01 -22.19 -16.73
C VAL A 24 8.93 -23.01 -17.65
N LEU A 25 9.07 -22.59 -18.92
CA LEU A 25 9.90 -23.30 -19.90
C LEU A 25 11.41 -23.03 -19.71
N MET A 26 11.79 -21.80 -19.34
CA MET A 26 13.18 -21.35 -19.32
C MET A 26 13.83 -21.43 -17.93
N ALA A 27 13.11 -21.18 -16.84
CA ALA A 27 13.68 -21.13 -15.50
C ALA A 27 13.74 -22.54 -14.87
N LYS A 28 14.70 -23.37 -15.32
CA LYS A 28 14.88 -24.75 -14.82
C LYS A 28 15.73 -24.85 -13.55
N SER A 29 16.35 -23.76 -13.12
CA SER A 29 17.19 -23.73 -11.92
C SER A 29 17.10 -22.34 -11.30
N PRO A 30 16.87 -22.22 -9.97
CA PRO A 30 17.08 -20.94 -9.32
C PRO A 30 18.55 -20.59 -9.52
N ALA A 31 18.83 -19.55 -10.31
CA ALA A 31 20.17 -18.97 -10.34
C ALA A 31 20.62 -18.83 -8.88
N LYS A 32 21.85 -19.27 -8.56
CA LYS A 32 22.45 -19.15 -7.22
C LYS A 32 22.52 -17.68 -6.84
N LEU A 33 21.39 -17.14 -6.41
CA LEU A 33 21.26 -15.80 -5.91
C LEU A 33 21.73 -15.92 -4.48
N ASN A 34 22.97 -15.49 -4.24
CA ASN A 34 23.59 -15.54 -2.92
C ASN A 34 22.63 -14.93 -1.90
N ALA A 35 22.03 -15.81 -1.11
CA ALA A 35 21.05 -15.48 -0.09
C ALA A 35 21.79 -14.80 1.06
N HIS A 36 21.98 -13.50 0.95
CA HIS A 36 22.30 -12.69 2.11
C HIS A 36 20.99 -12.30 2.76
N VAL A 37 20.54 -13.18 3.66
CA VAL A 37 19.52 -12.91 4.67
C VAL A 37 20.04 -11.77 5.55
N ALA A 38 19.85 -10.54 5.09
CA ALA A 38 19.88 -9.38 5.95
C ALA A 38 18.45 -9.23 6.46
N ILE A 39 18.15 -9.87 7.59
CA ILE A 39 17.10 -9.39 8.49
C ILE A 39 17.46 -7.92 8.70
N GLN A 40 16.61 -7.00 8.23
CA GLN A 40 16.69 -5.61 8.61
C GLN A 40 16.49 -5.58 10.13
N THR A 41 17.60 -5.68 10.86
CA THR A 41 17.61 -5.46 12.29
C THR A 41 17.28 -3.98 12.48
N SER A 42 16.36 -3.72 13.41
CA SER A 42 15.93 -2.40 13.86
C SER A 42 17.12 -1.45 14.00
N PRO A 43 17.09 -0.24 13.41
CA PRO A 43 18.23 0.66 13.43
C PRO A 43 18.57 1.01 14.88
N SER A 44 19.77 0.61 15.33
CA SER A 44 20.20 0.66 16.73
C SER A 44 21.11 1.86 17.05
N SER A 45 21.12 2.89 16.20
CA SER A 45 21.70 4.20 16.55
C SER A 45 20.56 5.11 16.96
N ALA A 46 20.07 4.89 18.18
CA ALA A 46 18.92 5.59 18.77
C ALA A 46 18.94 7.11 18.51
N ASN A 47 20.11 7.76 18.47
CA ASN A 47 20.19 9.22 18.36
C ASN A 47 19.86 9.84 16.97
N GLN A 48 20.18 9.20 15.84
CA GLN A 48 19.93 9.79 14.51
C GLN A 48 18.50 9.53 14.01
N LEU A 49 17.93 8.39 14.39
CA LEU A 49 16.55 8.01 14.07
C LEU A 49 15.54 8.96 14.72
N THR A 50 15.85 9.44 15.93
CA THR A 50 14.96 10.32 16.67
C THR A 50 14.81 11.70 16.01
N ILE A 51 15.81 12.24 15.30
CA ILE A 51 15.69 13.59 14.72
C ILE A 51 14.59 13.62 13.65
N TRP A 52 14.62 12.69 12.69
CA TRP A 52 13.62 12.63 11.63
C TRP A 52 12.23 12.31 12.18
N SER A 53 12.13 11.39 13.15
CA SER A 53 10.87 11.09 13.82
C SER A 53 10.31 12.29 14.59
N ARG A 54 11.15 13.13 15.21
CA ARG A 54 10.72 14.37 15.86
C ARG A 54 10.21 15.39 14.85
N LEU A 55 10.90 15.54 13.71
CA LEU A 55 10.47 16.44 12.64
C LEU A 55 9.11 16.03 12.07
N THR A 56 8.90 14.74 11.80
CA THR A 56 7.61 14.26 11.30
C THR A 56 6.50 14.38 12.35
N LEU A 57 6.79 14.18 13.63
CA LEU A 57 5.81 14.43 14.70
C LEU A 57 5.43 15.91 14.78
N ILE A 58 6.39 16.83 14.66
CA ILE A 58 6.13 18.28 14.62
C ILE A 58 5.27 18.63 13.40
N LEU A 59 5.61 18.10 12.22
CA LEU A 59 4.82 18.31 11.00
C LEU A 59 3.41 17.75 11.13
N LEU A 60 3.25 16.57 11.75
CA LEU A 60 1.94 15.98 12.01
C LEU A 60 1.09 16.88 12.91
N ILE A 61 1.65 17.36 14.03
CA ILE A 61 0.97 18.29 14.93
C ILE A 61 0.62 19.60 14.21
N PHE A 62 1.52 20.11 13.37
CA PHE A 62 1.29 21.29 12.55
C PHE A 62 0.12 21.09 11.58
N PHE A 63 0.04 19.95 10.87
CA PHE A 63 -1.08 19.69 9.96
C PHE A 63 -2.40 19.47 10.71
N ILE A 64 -2.39 18.82 11.88
CA ILE A 64 -3.57 18.74 12.75
C ILE A 64 -4.04 20.15 13.12
N PHE A 65 -3.11 21.04 13.50
CA PHE A 65 -3.44 22.43 13.79
C PHE A 65 -4.04 23.15 12.57
N CYS A 66 -3.48 22.97 11.38
CA CYS A 66 -4.04 23.51 10.14
C CYS A 66 -5.44 22.94 9.83
N GLY A 67 -5.71 21.68 10.18
CA GLY A 67 -7.04 21.09 9.99
C GLY A 67 -8.14 21.74 10.84
N PHE A 68 -7.81 22.20 12.05
CA PHE A 68 -8.76 22.91 12.92
C PHE A 68 -8.85 24.41 12.66
N PHE A 69 -7.72 25.05 12.35
CA PHE A 69 -7.59 26.51 12.32
C PHE A 69 -7.34 27.11 10.93
N GLY A 70 -7.05 26.29 9.92
CA GLY A 70 -6.90 26.74 8.53
C GLY A 70 -8.22 26.77 7.75
N SER A 71 -8.12 26.92 6.43
CA SER A 71 -9.29 26.98 5.53
C SER A 71 -10.18 25.75 5.67
N ARG A 72 -11.50 25.95 5.56
CA ARG A 72 -12.47 24.85 5.49
C ARG A 72 -12.59 24.28 4.09
N ASP A 73 -12.06 24.97 3.08
CA ASP A 73 -11.95 24.44 1.72
C ASP A 73 -10.86 23.35 1.69
N PRO A 74 -11.20 22.09 1.34
CA PRO A 74 -10.22 21.04 1.26
C PRO A 74 -9.10 21.24 0.23
N LEU A 75 -9.31 22.08 -0.79
CA LEU A 75 -8.28 22.37 -1.81
C LEU A 75 -7.28 23.46 -1.36
N GLU A 76 -7.62 24.22 -0.32
CA GLU A 76 -6.76 25.23 0.29
C GLU A 76 -6.14 24.75 1.61
N ASN A 77 -6.78 23.80 2.28
CA ASN A 77 -6.25 23.24 3.52
C ASN A 77 -5.14 22.20 3.25
N PRO A 78 -3.94 22.36 3.84
CA PRO A 78 -2.85 21.43 3.60
C PRO A 78 -3.07 20.03 4.19
N LEU A 79 -3.87 19.88 5.25
CA LEU A 79 -4.03 18.60 5.93
C LEU A 79 -4.59 17.49 5.02
N PRO A 80 -5.78 17.63 4.41
CA PRO A 80 -6.32 16.59 3.53
C PRO A 80 -5.39 16.29 2.35
N LEU A 81 -4.86 17.34 1.70
CA LEU A 81 -4.01 17.19 0.52
C LEU A 81 -2.69 16.47 0.83
N ILE A 82 -2.02 16.84 1.91
CA ILE A 82 -0.76 16.19 2.32
C ILE A 82 -1.03 14.77 2.82
N LEU A 83 -2.13 14.52 3.54
CA LEU A 83 -2.46 13.18 4.01
C LEU A 83 -2.75 12.24 2.85
N TRP A 84 -3.65 12.62 1.94
CA TRP A 84 -4.09 11.73 0.85
C TRP A 84 -3.09 11.65 -0.30
N MET A 85 -2.58 12.80 -0.76
CA MET A 85 -1.77 12.85 -1.99
C MET A 85 -0.28 12.83 -1.69
N GLY A 86 0.15 13.60 -0.69
CA GLY A 86 1.56 13.64 -0.28
C GLY A 86 2.01 12.32 0.35
N TRP A 87 1.30 11.90 1.40
CA TRP A 87 1.67 10.77 2.22
C TRP A 87 1.07 9.46 1.71
N TRP A 88 -0.25 9.32 1.60
CA TRP A 88 -0.84 8.04 1.21
C TRP A 88 -0.43 7.61 -0.22
N VAL A 89 -0.57 8.47 -1.22
CA VAL A 89 -0.17 8.13 -2.60
C VAL A 89 1.33 8.36 -2.83
N GLY A 90 1.80 9.60 -2.62
CA GLY A 90 3.17 10.00 -2.94
C GLY A 90 4.23 9.20 -2.19
N TRP A 91 4.05 9.02 -0.87
CA TRP A 91 5.00 8.24 -0.07
C TRP A 91 4.99 6.76 -0.44
N THR A 92 3.86 6.22 -0.91
CA THR A 92 3.79 4.85 -1.44
C THR A 92 4.69 4.69 -2.67
N PHE A 93 4.67 5.65 -3.60
CA PHE A 93 5.56 5.64 -4.77
C PHE A 93 7.04 5.76 -4.36
N VAL A 94 7.35 6.67 -3.44
CA VAL A 94 8.71 6.85 -2.92
C VAL A 94 9.20 5.57 -2.25
N THR A 95 8.36 4.93 -1.43
CA THR A 95 8.68 3.70 -0.71
C THR A 95 8.92 2.52 -1.66
N ALA A 96 8.10 2.40 -2.72
CA ALA A 96 8.29 1.37 -3.74
C ALA A 96 9.59 1.54 -4.53
N LEU A 97 10.09 2.78 -4.68
CA LEU A 97 11.33 3.06 -5.41
C LEU A 97 12.57 3.01 -4.51
N LEU A 98 12.50 3.56 -3.31
CA LEU A 98 13.66 3.80 -2.45
C LEU A 98 13.73 2.86 -1.23
N GLY A 99 12.67 2.09 -0.97
CA GLY A 99 12.57 1.16 0.15
C GLY A 99 11.86 1.77 1.36
N ASP A 100 11.76 1.00 2.45
CA ASP A 100 11.06 1.39 3.68
C ASP A 100 11.84 2.46 4.48
N PHE A 101 11.82 3.68 3.98
CA PHE A 101 12.25 4.88 4.71
C PHE A 101 11.28 5.27 5.81
N TRP A 102 10.02 4.82 5.74
CA TRP A 102 9.01 5.11 6.73
C TRP A 102 9.43 4.62 8.12
N ASN A 103 10.03 3.44 8.20
CA ASN A 103 10.60 2.89 9.44
C ASN A 103 11.66 3.80 10.12
N LEU A 104 12.24 4.77 9.40
CA LEU A 104 13.18 5.74 9.95
C LEU A 104 12.49 7.03 10.38
N ILE A 105 11.53 7.49 9.58
CA ILE A 105 10.98 8.84 9.71
C ILE A 105 9.64 8.90 10.46
N HIS A 106 8.92 7.79 10.65
CA HIS A 106 7.56 7.84 11.19
C HIS A 106 7.48 8.52 12.58
N PRO A 107 6.37 9.17 12.94
CA PRO A 107 6.28 10.00 14.15
C PRO A 107 6.28 9.19 15.46
N TRP A 108 6.08 7.87 15.37
CA TRP A 108 5.85 7.00 16.53
C TRP A 108 7.06 6.83 17.46
N HIS A 109 8.30 6.95 16.96
CA HIS A 109 9.48 6.88 17.83
C HIS A 109 9.57 8.11 18.74
N ALA A 110 9.36 9.31 18.19
CA ALA A 110 9.31 10.54 18.97
C ALA A 110 8.12 10.57 19.91
N LEU A 111 6.97 10.05 19.48
CA LEU A 111 5.78 9.95 20.34
C LEU A 111 6.04 9.04 21.55
N ASP A 112 6.63 7.86 21.34
CA ASP A 112 7.03 6.96 22.43
C ASP A 112 8.03 7.62 23.39
N GLU A 113 9.01 8.40 22.90
CA GLU A 113 9.93 9.15 23.77
C GLU A 113 9.22 10.18 24.65
N VAL A 114 8.21 10.88 24.11
CA VAL A 114 7.40 11.83 24.88
C VAL A 114 6.57 11.09 25.93
N LEU A 115 5.93 9.99 25.56
CA LEU A 115 5.11 9.18 26.47
C LEU A 115 5.91 8.63 27.65
N ARG A 116 7.17 8.21 27.43
CA ARG A 116 8.06 7.70 28.50
C ARG A 116 8.50 8.76 29.51
N LYS A 117 8.44 10.04 29.16
CA LYS A 117 8.78 11.14 30.06
C LYS A 117 7.61 11.57 30.96
N LEU A 118 6.39 11.09 30.69
CA LEU A 118 5.22 11.43 31.48
C LEU A 118 5.26 10.71 32.84
N PRO A 119 5.11 11.44 33.96
CA PRO A 119 5.15 10.84 35.29
C PRO A 119 3.98 9.87 35.48
N GLY A 120 4.28 8.65 35.94
CA GLY A 120 3.30 7.57 36.17
C GLY A 120 3.37 6.42 35.15
N LEU A 121 3.97 6.64 33.98
CA LEU A 121 4.24 5.61 32.97
C LEU A 121 5.68 5.09 33.14
N ARG A 122 5.88 4.11 34.05
CA ARG A 122 7.19 3.45 34.22
C ARG A 122 7.46 2.49 33.06
N HIS A 123 8.03 3.02 31.98
CA HIS A 123 8.53 2.22 30.87
C HIS A 123 10.04 2.04 30.98
N SER A 124 10.48 0.90 31.53
CA SER A 124 11.76 0.33 31.13
C SER A 124 11.67 -0.02 29.64
N GLU A 125 12.77 0.06 28.89
CA GLU A 125 12.82 -0.25 27.45
C GLU A 125 12.17 -1.61 27.08
N ASN A 126 12.06 -2.53 28.06
CA ASN A 126 11.47 -3.85 27.93
C ASN A 126 10.20 -4.11 28.74
N SER A 127 9.63 -3.12 29.45
CA SER A 127 8.42 -3.34 30.27
C SER A 127 7.16 -2.98 29.47
N ALA A 128 6.83 -3.79 28.48
CA ALA A 128 5.45 -3.81 27.97
C ALA A 128 4.51 -4.22 29.12
N GLY A 129 3.33 -3.59 29.21
CA GLY A 129 2.33 -3.99 30.21
C GLY A 129 1.85 -5.43 30.02
N TYR A 130 1.80 -5.89 28.77
CA TYR A 130 1.39 -7.22 28.35
C TYR A 130 2.25 -7.72 27.18
N LEU A 131 2.48 -9.04 27.12
CA LEU A 131 3.06 -9.68 25.94
C LEU A 131 2.07 -9.63 24.77
N TYR A 132 2.53 -9.25 23.58
CA TYR A 132 1.69 -9.23 22.38
C TYR A 132 1.18 -10.65 22.06
N PRO A 133 -0.14 -10.90 22.13
CA PRO A 133 -0.70 -12.22 21.88
C PRO A 133 -0.37 -12.75 20.47
N PRO A 134 0.17 -13.97 20.32
CA PRO A 134 0.52 -14.52 19.00
C PRO A 134 -0.66 -14.64 18.04
N TRP A 135 -1.86 -14.92 18.56
CA TRP A 135 -3.09 -15.06 17.77
C TRP A 135 -3.56 -13.75 17.12
N LEU A 136 -3.19 -12.58 17.69
CA LEU A 136 -3.53 -11.29 17.09
C LEU A 136 -2.80 -11.08 15.77
N GLY A 137 -1.60 -11.64 15.60
CA GLY A 137 -0.87 -11.58 14.33
C GLY A 137 -0.84 -10.16 13.74
N TYR A 138 -1.46 -9.98 12.57
CA TYR A 138 -1.66 -8.69 11.88
C TYR A 138 -3.12 -8.20 11.90
N TRP A 139 -4.02 -8.87 12.63
CA TRP A 139 -5.44 -8.54 12.65
C TRP A 139 -5.74 -7.09 13.08
N PRO A 140 -5.03 -6.50 14.06
CA PRO A 140 -5.20 -5.08 14.36
C PRO A 140 -4.90 -4.19 13.15
N SER A 141 -3.84 -4.49 12.38
CA SER A 141 -3.55 -3.76 11.14
C SER A 141 -4.61 -3.95 10.08
N VAL A 142 -5.15 -5.17 9.92
CA VAL A 142 -6.26 -5.44 8.99
C VAL A 142 -7.47 -4.58 9.35
N PHE A 143 -7.85 -4.55 10.62
CA PHE A 143 -9.00 -3.78 11.09
C PHE A 143 -8.79 -2.26 10.95
N LEU A 144 -7.64 -1.74 11.37
CA LEU A 144 -7.33 -0.31 11.28
C LEU A 144 -7.20 0.16 9.83
N PHE A 145 -6.60 -0.66 8.96
CA PHE A 145 -6.51 -0.38 7.53
C PHE A 145 -7.88 -0.42 6.85
N TYR A 146 -8.77 -1.34 7.26
CA TYR A 146 -10.15 -1.37 6.78
C TYR A 146 -10.89 -0.07 7.12
N ILE A 147 -10.74 0.44 8.35
CA ILE A 147 -11.32 1.74 8.75
C ILE A 147 -10.73 2.88 7.91
N PHE A 148 -9.41 2.89 7.71
CA PHE A 148 -8.75 3.89 6.87
C PHE A 148 -9.28 3.89 5.44
N ALA A 149 -9.36 2.71 4.80
CA ALA A 149 -9.93 2.58 3.47
C ALA A 149 -11.42 2.93 3.42
N TRP A 150 -12.17 2.63 4.47
CA TRP A 150 -13.58 3.04 4.58
C TRP A 150 -13.70 4.57 4.61
N ILE A 151 -12.84 5.25 5.38
CA ILE A 151 -12.81 6.71 5.45
C ILE A 151 -12.50 7.29 4.07
N GLU A 152 -11.47 6.80 3.40
CA GLU A 152 -11.07 7.27 2.07
C GLU A 152 -12.17 7.07 1.02
N LEU A 153 -12.71 5.86 0.94
CA LEU A 153 -13.52 5.41 -0.19
C LEU A 153 -15.02 5.64 0.00
N ILE A 154 -15.51 5.62 1.24
CA ILE A 154 -16.95 5.50 1.52
C ILE A 154 -17.48 6.69 2.32
N HIS A 155 -16.71 7.23 3.26
CA HIS A 155 -17.17 8.35 4.09
C HIS A 155 -17.70 9.51 3.22
N PRO A 156 -18.80 10.19 3.60
CA PRO A 156 -19.39 11.25 2.80
C PRO A 156 -18.46 12.45 2.54
N SER A 157 -17.55 12.73 3.48
CA SER A 157 -16.65 13.89 3.42
C SER A 157 -15.23 13.46 3.80
N PRO A 158 -14.51 12.70 2.93
CA PRO A 158 -13.18 12.17 3.24
C PRO A 158 -12.09 13.27 3.25
N MET A 159 -12.40 14.42 2.65
CA MET A 159 -11.51 15.58 2.52
C MET A 159 -11.78 16.66 3.57
N ASP A 160 -12.75 16.48 4.47
CA ASP A 160 -13.07 17.48 5.50
C ASP A 160 -11.89 17.66 6.48
N PRO A 161 -11.32 18.88 6.62
CA PRO A 161 -10.11 19.09 7.42
C PRO A 161 -10.30 18.81 8.92
N GLU A 162 -11.43 19.21 9.51
CA GLU A 162 -11.67 19.03 10.95
C GLU A 162 -11.91 17.56 11.30
N PHE A 163 -12.69 16.85 10.48
CA PHE A 163 -12.90 15.42 10.60
C PHE A 163 -11.58 14.66 10.54
N LEU A 164 -10.71 14.98 9.58
CA LEU A 164 -9.39 14.34 9.47
C LEU A 164 -8.50 14.68 10.67
N ALA A 165 -8.44 15.94 11.09
CA ALA A 165 -7.64 16.36 12.24
C ALA A 165 -8.05 15.61 13.52
N THR A 166 -9.37 15.49 13.74
CA THR A 166 -9.95 14.73 14.85
C THR A 166 -9.63 13.24 14.73
N GLY A 167 -9.79 12.66 13.54
CA GLY A 167 -9.48 11.26 13.27
C GLY A 167 -8.01 10.92 13.51
N ILE A 168 -7.08 11.80 13.13
CA ILE A 168 -5.64 11.64 13.37
C ILE A 168 -5.34 11.70 14.87
N ILE A 169 -5.96 12.61 15.64
CA ILE A 169 -5.78 12.65 17.10
C ILE A 169 -6.23 11.32 17.73
N ILE A 170 -7.41 10.83 17.36
CA ILE A 170 -7.93 9.53 17.85
C ILE A 170 -6.96 8.41 17.46
N TYR A 171 -6.46 8.41 16.23
CA TYR A 171 -5.49 7.45 15.75
C TYR A 171 -4.17 7.50 16.54
N MET A 172 -3.64 8.70 16.82
CA MET A 172 -2.44 8.89 17.65
C MET A 172 -2.66 8.35 19.07
N MET A 173 -3.83 8.57 19.66
CA MET A 173 -4.17 8.01 20.98
C MET A 173 -4.22 6.48 20.94
N LEU A 174 -4.80 5.89 19.89
CA LEU A 174 -4.86 4.45 19.69
C LEU A 174 -3.47 3.84 19.56
N VAL A 175 -2.61 4.41 18.71
CA VAL A 175 -1.22 3.95 18.52
C VAL A 175 -0.43 4.09 19.82
N SER A 176 -0.57 5.22 20.52
CA SER A 176 0.07 5.44 21.83
C SER A 176 -0.34 4.37 22.85
N THR A 177 -1.64 4.09 22.93
CA THR A 177 -2.19 3.07 23.83
C THR A 177 -1.64 1.68 23.49
N GLY A 178 -1.61 1.33 22.20
CA GLY A 178 -1.05 0.06 21.72
C GLY A 178 0.43 -0.12 22.05
N MET A 179 1.23 0.93 21.85
CA MET A 179 2.66 0.93 22.22
C MET A 179 2.87 0.81 23.73
N ILE A 180 2.03 1.47 24.54
CA ILE A 180 2.09 1.39 26.01
C ILE A 180 1.75 -0.02 26.50
N LEU A 181 0.69 -0.63 25.96
CA LEU A 181 0.18 -1.93 26.41
C LEU A 181 1.05 -3.09 25.95
N PHE A 182 1.38 -3.16 24.66
CA PHE A 182 2.02 -4.34 24.04
C PHE A 182 3.50 -4.15 23.72
N GLY A 183 4.04 -2.96 23.99
CA GLY A 183 5.38 -2.58 23.63
C GLY A 183 5.47 -2.02 22.20
N LYS A 184 6.29 -0.98 22.05
CA LYS A 184 6.55 -0.26 20.81
C LYS A 184 6.89 -1.19 19.63
N GLU A 185 7.90 -2.04 19.79
CA GLU A 185 8.41 -2.88 18.70
C GLU A 185 7.36 -3.89 18.22
N ALA A 186 6.64 -4.53 19.15
CA ALA A 186 5.59 -5.49 18.81
C ALA A 186 4.39 -4.80 18.12
N TRP A 187 3.99 -3.62 18.62
CA TRP A 187 2.89 -2.85 18.05
C TRP A 187 3.21 -2.33 16.65
N LEU A 188 4.35 -1.66 16.46
CA LEU A 188 4.73 -1.09 15.16
C LEU A 188 5.09 -2.15 14.11
N SER A 189 5.54 -3.32 14.54
CA SER A 189 5.84 -4.41 13.61
C SER A 189 4.58 -5.15 13.11
N LYS A 190 3.48 -5.15 13.85
CA LYS A 190 2.34 -6.04 13.57
C LYS A 190 0.95 -5.41 13.60
N ALA A 191 0.75 -4.38 14.40
CA ALA A 191 -0.57 -3.81 14.68
C ALA A 191 -0.78 -2.44 14.02
N GLU A 192 0.25 -1.61 13.91
CA GLU A 192 0.17 -0.33 13.21
C GLU A 192 0.14 -0.56 11.68
N PRO A 193 -0.98 -0.22 10.99
CA PRO A 193 -1.21 -0.61 9.60
C PRO A 193 -0.25 0.04 8.60
N PHE A 194 0.25 1.26 8.85
CA PHE A 194 1.04 2.00 7.88
C PHE A 194 2.51 1.60 7.91
N CYS A 195 3.07 1.32 9.08
CA CYS A 195 4.35 0.64 9.27
C CYS A 195 4.32 -0.74 8.63
N VAL A 196 3.20 -1.48 8.73
CA VAL A 196 3.05 -2.76 8.03
C VAL A 196 2.98 -2.55 6.52
N PHE A 197 2.13 -1.63 6.05
CA PHE A 197 1.93 -1.33 4.63
C PHE A 197 3.22 -0.84 3.94
N PHE A 198 3.86 0.21 4.45
CA PHE A 198 5.08 0.76 3.85
C PHE A 198 6.24 -0.23 3.89
N ARG A 199 6.33 -1.08 4.93
CA ARG A 199 7.30 -2.17 4.94
C ARG A 199 7.05 -3.18 3.83
N MET A 200 5.79 -3.58 3.61
CA MET A 200 5.40 -4.50 2.54
C MET A 200 5.65 -3.90 1.15
N VAL A 201 5.33 -2.63 0.95
CA VAL A 201 5.63 -1.89 -0.29
C VAL A 201 7.14 -1.76 -0.50
N GLY A 202 7.91 -1.54 0.58
CA GLY A 202 9.37 -1.45 0.55
C GLY A 202 10.07 -2.70 0.03
N TRP A 203 9.43 -3.87 0.12
CA TRP A 203 9.94 -5.12 -0.47
C TRP A 203 9.96 -5.12 -2.01
N LEU A 204 9.26 -4.18 -2.65
CA LEU A 204 9.30 -3.99 -4.10
C LEU A 204 10.56 -3.25 -4.55
N SER A 205 11.23 -2.54 -3.64
CA SER A 205 12.27 -1.59 -4.00
C SER A 205 13.53 -2.20 -4.60
N PRO A 206 14.09 -1.58 -5.66
CA PRO A 206 15.43 -1.88 -6.15
C PRO A 206 16.54 -1.44 -5.18
N VAL A 207 16.24 -0.65 -4.15
CA VAL A 207 17.20 -0.16 -3.16
C VAL A 207 17.00 -0.91 -1.85
N LYS A 208 18.04 -1.64 -1.41
CA LYS A 208 18.09 -2.29 -0.11
C LYS A 208 19.07 -1.55 0.80
N TRP A 209 18.58 -1.01 1.91
CA TRP A 209 19.42 -0.40 2.92
C TRP A 209 19.99 -1.48 3.82
N GLN A 210 21.30 -1.72 3.70
CA GLN A 210 22.02 -2.66 4.56
C GLN A 210 22.81 -1.89 5.61
N LYS A 211 22.83 -2.44 6.83
CA LYS A 211 23.74 -1.99 7.87
C LYS A 211 25.09 -2.64 7.63
N GLU A 212 26.11 -1.82 7.42
CA GLU A 212 27.49 -2.28 7.50
C GLU A 212 28.10 -1.84 8.84
N ASN A 213 28.53 -2.82 9.63
CA ASN A 213 29.17 -2.55 10.91
C ASN A 213 30.67 -2.32 10.65
N GLN A 214 31.09 -1.07 10.48
CA GLN A 214 32.52 -0.77 10.44
C GLN A 214 33.12 -0.82 11.86
N ARG A 215 34.36 -1.33 11.94
CA ARG A 215 35.13 -1.56 13.17
C ARG A 215 35.29 -0.34 14.10
N ASN A 216 34.87 0.86 13.70
CA ASN A 216 34.88 2.08 14.52
C ASN A 216 33.51 2.79 14.45
N SER A 217 32.55 2.28 15.24
CA SER A 217 31.39 3.00 15.84
C SER A 217 30.41 3.79 14.97
N VAL A 218 30.64 3.96 13.66
CA VAL A 218 29.75 4.69 12.75
C VAL A 218 28.98 3.66 11.92
N MET A 219 27.67 3.59 12.16
CA MET A 219 26.77 2.82 11.30
C MET A 219 26.52 3.61 10.01
N ILE A 220 26.89 3.03 8.87
CA ILE A 220 26.61 3.59 7.56
C ILE A 220 25.50 2.75 6.92
N PHE A 221 24.45 3.43 6.46
CA PHE A 221 23.42 2.84 5.61
C PHE A 221 23.92 2.92 4.16
N LEU A 222 24.40 1.81 3.62
CA LEU A 222 24.81 1.77 2.21
C LEU A 222 23.63 1.25 1.36
N PRO A 223 23.26 1.97 0.29
CA PRO A 223 22.26 1.47 -0.64
C PRO A 223 22.87 0.34 -1.47
N LYS A 224 22.32 -0.86 -1.35
CA LYS A 224 22.59 -1.95 -2.28
C LYS A 224 21.52 -1.93 -3.36
N ILE A 225 21.95 -1.73 -4.61
CA ILE A 225 21.07 -1.82 -5.77
C ILE A 225 20.85 -3.28 -6.12
N GLN A 226 19.59 -3.64 -6.32
CA GLN A 226 19.12 -4.97 -6.72
C GLN A 226 17.99 -4.80 -7.75
N TRP A 227 17.63 -5.90 -8.42
CA TRP A 227 16.42 -5.89 -9.25
C TRP A 227 15.17 -5.67 -8.36
N PRO A 228 14.16 -4.93 -8.85
CA PRO A 228 12.90 -4.76 -8.14
C PRO A 228 12.27 -6.09 -7.73
N CYS A 229 11.49 -6.09 -6.65
CA CYS A 229 10.78 -7.26 -6.10
C CYS A 229 11.66 -8.42 -5.59
N MET A 230 12.99 -8.40 -5.77
CA MET A 230 13.87 -9.52 -5.38
C MET A 230 13.86 -9.80 -3.88
N GLN A 231 13.59 -8.79 -3.05
CA GLN A 231 13.45 -8.95 -1.60
C GLN A 231 12.34 -9.96 -1.24
N LEU A 232 11.27 -10.06 -2.02
CA LEU A 232 10.16 -10.98 -1.78
C LEU A 232 10.59 -12.47 -1.77
N LEU A 233 11.70 -12.79 -2.46
CA LEU A 233 12.26 -14.14 -2.50
C LEU A 233 13.03 -14.52 -1.23
N GLU A 234 13.42 -13.55 -0.41
CA GLU A 234 14.19 -13.75 0.83
C GLU A 234 13.30 -13.78 2.08
N LEU A 235 12.02 -13.38 1.94
CA LEU A 235 11.10 -13.27 3.07
C LEU A 235 10.63 -14.64 3.57
N PRO A 236 10.59 -14.83 4.91
CA PRO A 236 10.02 -16.03 5.52
C PRO A 236 8.51 -16.10 5.25
N THR A 237 7.91 -17.21 5.64
CA THR A 237 6.45 -17.39 5.59
C THR A 237 5.76 -16.35 6.49
N ILE A 238 4.58 -15.87 6.06
CA ILE A 238 3.77 -14.92 6.82
C ILE A 238 2.56 -15.63 7.44
N PRO A 239 2.10 -15.20 8.64
CA PRO A 239 0.90 -15.75 9.24
C PRO A 239 -0.34 -15.40 8.40
N LYS A 240 -1.43 -16.16 8.57
CA LYS A 240 -2.71 -15.98 7.84
C LYS A 240 -3.26 -14.54 7.94
N SER A 241 -3.08 -13.89 9.08
CA SER A 241 -3.47 -12.49 9.27
C SER A 241 -2.67 -11.51 8.37
N GLY A 242 -1.40 -11.82 8.07
CA GLY A 242 -0.59 -11.03 7.13
C GLY A 242 -1.04 -11.23 5.69
N THR A 243 -1.45 -12.45 5.33
CA THR A 243 -2.10 -12.73 4.05
C THR A 243 -3.41 -11.96 3.91
N ALA A 244 -4.23 -11.95 4.96
CA ALA A 244 -5.47 -11.16 4.99
C ALA A 244 -5.19 -9.66 4.80
N PHE A 245 -4.11 -9.13 5.38
CA PHE A 245 -3.72 -7.73 5.17
C PHE A 245 -3.35 -7.43 3.71
N ILE A 246 -2.53 -8.27 3.08
CA ILE A 246 -2.14 -8.10 1.67
C ILE A 246 -3.37 -8.16 0.74
N LEU A 247 -4.26 -9.12 0.99
CA LEU A 247 -5.50 -9.25 0.22
C LEU A 247 -6.45 -8.09 0.48
N LEU A 248 -6.49 -7.55 1.71
CA LEU A 248 -7.28 -6.38 2.03
C LEU A 248 -6.81 -5.18 1.19
N VAL A 249 -5.50 -4.89 1.19
CA VAL A 249 -4.89 -3.82 0.38
C VAL A 249 -5.25 -3.95 -1.10
N LEU A 250 -5.14 -5.15 -1.67
CA LEU A 250 -5.53 -5.36 -3.07
C LEU A 250 -7.04 -5.16 -3.28
N SER A 251 -7.86 -5.69 -2.37
CA SER A 251 -9.33 -5.65 -2.48
C SER A 251 -9.89 -4.24 -2.35
N THR A 252 -9.31 -3.37 -1.51
CA THR A 252 -9.79 -1.99 -1.33
C THR A 252 -9.51 -1.15 -2.56
N VAL A 253 -8.32 -1.26 -3.17
CA VAL A 253 -8.00 -0.57 -4.43
C VAL A 253 -8.86 -1.10 -5.59
N SER A 254 -9.11 -2.42 -5.63
CA SER A 254 -10.01 -3.02 -6.61
C SER A 254 -11.45 -2.52 -6.44
N PHE A 255 -11.91 -2.40 -5.19
CA PHE A 255 -13.23 -1.88 -4.87
C PHE A 255 -13.36 -0.39 -5.18
N ASP A 256 -12.32 0.41 -4.96
CA ASP A 256 -12.30 1.83 -5.34
C ASP A 256 -12.61 2.00 -6.83
N GLY A 257 -11.88 1.28 -7.68
CA GLY A 257 -12.16 1.22 -9.12
C GLY A 257 -13.57 0.73 -9.43
N LEU A 258 -14.01 -0.36 -8.80
CA LEU A 258 -15.31 -0.98 -9.04
C LEU A 258 -16.47 -0.05 -8.68
N SER A 259 -16.39 0.63 -7.54
CA SER A 259 -17.45 1.46 -6.97
C SER A 259 -17.82 2.66 -7.84
N LYS A 260 -16.88 3.08 -8.69
CA LYS A 260 -17.05 4.19 -9.64
C LYS A 260 -17.67 3.74 -10.96
N THR A 261 -17.76 2.43 -11.24
CA THR A 261 -18.19 1.93 -12.55
C THR A 261 -19.70 2.04 -12.75
N PHE A 262 -20.13 2.20 -14.01
CA PHE A 262 -21.55 2.13 -14.38
C PHE A 262 -22.18 0.78 -13.99
N TRP A 263 -21.40 -0.30 -14.04
CA TRP A 263 -21.84 -1.63 -13.65
C TRP A 263 -22.21 -1.69 -12.16
N TRP A 264 -21.38 -1.12 -11.29
CA TRP A 264 -21.65 -1.07 -9.86
C TRP A 264 -22.89 -0.22 -9.54
N MET A 265 -22.99 0.97 -10.15
CA MET A 265 -24.16 1.85 -9.98
C MET A 265 -25.46 1.13 -10.40
N ALA A 266 -25.44 0.44 -11.54
CA ALA A 266 -26.58 -0.35 -11.99
C ALA A 266 -26.90 -1.53 -11.05
N LEU A 267 -25.88 -2.18 -10.47
CA LEU A 267 -26.06 -3.28 -9.52
C LEU A 267 -26.78 -2.81 -8.24
N ILE A 268 -26.47 -1.62 -7.76
CA ILE A 268 -27.07 -1.04 -6.54
C ILE A 268 -28.39 -0.29 -6.83
N GLY A 269 -28.81 -0.23 -8.11
CA GLY A 269 -30.06 0.40 -8.54
C GLY A 269 -29.99 1.93 -8.70
N GLU A 270 -28.79 2.51 -8.75
CA GLU A 270 -28.56 3.95 -8.89
C GLU A 270 -28.26 4.33 -10.34
N ASN A 271 -28.73 5.51 -10.76
CA ASN A 271 -28.48 6.02 -12.09
C ASN A 271 -27.02 6.53 -12.20
N PRO A 272 -26.16 5.91 -13.04
CA PRO A 272 -24.75 6.33 -13.15
C PRO A 272 -24.56 7.73 -13.74
N LEU A 273 -25.58 8.30 -14.37
CA LEU A 273 -25.54 9.66 -14.94
C LEU A 273 -26.03 10.73 -13.96
N GLU A 274 -26.60 10.33 -12.83
CA GLU A 274 -27.13 11.23 -11.79
C GLU A 274 -26.56 10.81 -10.44
N TYR A 275 -25.36 11.29 -10.11
CA TYR A 275 -24.66 10.90 -8.89
C TYR A 275 -25.50 11.26 -7.63
N PRO A 276 -25.99 10.27 -6.86
CA PRO A 276 -26.94 10.50 -5.76
C PRO A 276 -26.27 11.10 -4.50
N GLY A 277 -24.94 11.29 -4.54
CA GLY A 277 -24.14 11.74 -3.42
C GLY A 277 -23.59 10.58 -2.58
N ARG A 278 -22.44 10.80 -1.92
CA ARG A 278 -21.73 9.76 -1.16
C ARG A 278 -22.53 9.20 0.02
N THR A 279 -23.44 9.99 0.61
CA THR A 279 -24.29 9.54 1.73
C THR A 279 -25.24 8.43 1.32
N VAL A 280 -25.86 8.52 0.13
CA VAL A 280 -26.75 7.47 -0.40
C VAL A 280 -25.96 6.19 -0.67
N LEU A 281 -24.75 6.35 -1.21
CA LEU A 281 -23.86 5.24 -1.56
C LEU A 281 -23.15 4.60 -0.36
N MET A 282 -23.23 5.20 0.84
CA MET A 282 -22.45 4.78 2.01
C MET A 282 -22.72 3.31 2.39
N LEU A 283 -23.99 2.92 2.54
CA LEU A 283 -24.36 1.56 2.91
C LEU A 283 -24.02 0.54 1.82
N PRO A 284 -24.44 0.70 0.55
CA PRO A 284 -24.10 -0.27 -0.49
C PRO A 284 -22.58 -0.36 -0.69
N ASN A 285 -21.84 0.76 -0.61
CA ASN A 285 -20.39 0.71 -0.76
C ASN A 285 -19.69 0.06 0.44
N THR A 286 -20.21 0.20 1.66
CA THR A 286 -19.71 -0.53 2.83
C THR A 286 -19.87 -2.05 2.66
N ALA A 287 -21.06 -2.47 2.22
CA ALA A 287 -21.33 -3.89 1.92
C ALA A 287 -20.46 -4.38 0.74
N GLY A 288 -20.28 -3.55 -0.29
CA GLY A 288 -19.44 -3.81 -1.44
C GLY A 288 -17.99 -4.05 -1.06
N MET A 289 -17.38 -3.13 -0.31
CA MET A 289 -15.98 -3.25 0.13
C MET A 289 -15.75 -4.51 0.98
N LEU A 290 -16.66 -4.82 1.92
CA LEU A 290 -16.59 -6.05 2.69
C LEU A 290 -16.72 -7.29 1.79
N SER A 291 -17.66 -7.27 0.86
CA SER A 291 -17.90 -8.38 -0.08
C SER A 291 -16.69 -8.62 -0.97
N THR A 292 -16.08 -7.56 -1.53
CA THR A 292 -14.85 -7.67 -2.34
C THR A 292 -13.72 -8.29 -1.53
N PHE A 293 -13.52 -7.86 -0.28
CA PHE A 293 -12.51 -8.47 0.59
C PHE A 293 -12.75 -9.98 0.82
N LEU A 294 -13.99 -10.37 1.12
CA LEU A 294 -14.36 -11.78 1.31
C LEU A 294 -14.22 -12.61 0.02
N ILE A 295 -14.56 -12.05 -1.14
CA ILE A 295 -14.39 -12.70 -2.45
C ILE A 295 -12.91 -12.94 -2.75
N PHE A 296 -12.03 -11.97 -2.46
CA PHE A 296 -10.59 -12.11 -2.68
C PHE A 296 -9.99 -13.14 -1.73
N LEU A 297 -10.43 -13.17 -0.47
CA LEU A 297 -10.08 -14.23 0.48
C LEU A 297 -10.53 -15.61 -0.01
N LEU A 298 -11.76 -15.72 -0.52
CA LEU A 298 -12.30 -16.96 -1.06
C LEU A 298 -11.48 -17.44 -2.27
N PHE A 299 -11.24 -16.59 -3.27
CA PHE A 299 -10.45 -16.97 -4.44
C PHE A 299 -9.03 -17.34 -4.07
N TYR A 300 -8.39 -16.61 -3.16
CA TYR A 300 -7.09 -17.00 -2.63
C TYR A 300 -7.16 -18.37 -1.95
N ALA A 301 -8.15 -18.62 -1.07
CA ALA A 301 -8.31 -19.91 -0.42
C ALA A 301 -8.52 -21.06 -1.42
N LEU A 302 -9.27 -20.84 -2.50
CA LEU A 302 -9.45 -21.84 -3.57
C LEU A 302 -8.13 -22.22 -4.25
N THR A 303 -7.18 -21.28 -4.39
CA THR A 303 -5.84 -21.61 -4.91
C THR A 303 -5.02 -22.50 -3.97
N GLN A 304 -5.38 -22.54 -2.69
CA GLN A 304 -4.67 -23.32 -1.67
C GLN A 304 -5.24 -24.73 -1.50
N ILE A 305 -6.39 -25.04 -2.13
CA ILE A 305 -6.95 -26.40 -2.12
C ILE A 305 -6.00 -27.30 -2.91
N LYS A 306 -5.28 -28.18 -2.22
CA LYS A 306 -4.38 -29.15 -2.86
C LYS A 306 -5.22 -30.13 -3.69
N ILE A 307 -5.25 -29.95 -5.01
CA ILE A 307 -5.96 -30.84 -5.95
C ILE A 307 -5.25 -32.20 -6.09
N PHE A 308 -3.99 -32.31 -5.64
CA PHE A 308 -3.23 -33.57 -5.65
C PHE A 308 -2.65 -33.86 -4.26
N GLU A 309 -2.95 -35.05 -3.74
CA GLU A 309 -2.52 -35.56 -2.43
C GLU A 309 -0.99 -35.54 -2.24
N SER A 310 -0.52 -35.06 -1.09
CA SER A 310 0.35 -35.82 -0.17
C SER A 310 0.69 -34.99 1.08
N THR A 311 0.40 -35.67 2.20
CA THR A 311 1.05 -35.76 3.52
C THR A 311 2.07 -34.72 4.01
N GLU A 312 1.85 -34.32 5.28
CA GLU A 312 2.82 -33.80 6.26
C GLU A 312 3.57 -32.51 5.88
N ASP A 313 2.87 -31.38 5.98
CA ASP A 313 3.18 -30.30 6.95
C ASP A 313 2.26 -29.11 6.67
N ASP A 314 1.88 -28.40 7.74
CA ASP A 314 0.92 -27.26 7.79
C ASP A 314 1.43 -25.99 7.09
N LEU A 315 2.36 -26.13 6.14
CA LEU A 315 2.91 -25.05 5.35
C LEU A 315 2.05 -24.88 4.11
N MET A 316 0.99 -24.08 4.25
CA MET A 316 0.33 -23.42 3.12
C MET A 316 1.42 -22.84 2.20
N ASP A 317 1.19 -22.87 0.88
CA ASP A 317 2.07 -22.22 -0.09
C ASP A 317 1.95 -20.70 0.05
N THR A 318 2.63 -20.19 1.08
CA THR A 318 2.81 -18.78 1.39
C THR A 318 3.71 -18.09 0.37
N GLY A 319 4.20 -18.79 -0.67
CA GLY A 319 4.92 -18.18 -1.76
C GLY A 319 4.02 -17.28 -2.60
N PHE A 320 2.81 -17.74 -2.91
CA PHE A 320 1.90 -17.06 -3.82
C PHE A 320 1.44 -15.69 -3.30
N VAL A 321 1.19 -15.54 -2.00
CA VAL A 321 0.70 -14.26 -1.44
C VAL A 321 1.68 -13.11 -1.66
N PHE A 322 2.99 -13.36 -1.67
CA PHE A 322 3.97 -12.32 -1.94
C PHE A 322 3.91 -11.79 -3.38
N SER A 323 3.46 -12.62 -4.33
CA SER A 323 3.23 -12.20 -5.72
C SER A 323 2.05 -11.21 -5.85
N ILE A 324 1.16 -11.15 -4.85
CA ILE A 324 0.04 -10.21 -4.83
C ILE A 324 0.50 -8.78 -4.51
N ILE A 325 1.63 -8.60 -3.82
CA ILE A 325 2.12 -7.28 -3.41
C ILE A 325 2.49 -6.41 -4.62
N PRO A 326 3.28 -6.88 -5.61
CA PRO A 326 3.50 -6.13 -6.84
C PRO A 326 2.20 -5.77 -7.56
N ILE A 327 1.24 -6.71 -7.63
CA ILE A 327 -0.07 -6.49 -8.27
C ILE A 327 -0.78 -5.32 -7.58
N ALA A 328 -0.96 -5.39 -6.26
CA ALA A 328 -1.61 -4.33 -5.49
C ALA A 328 -0.96 -2.96 -5.71
N PHE A 329 0.37 -2.91 -5.76
CA PHE A 329 1.09 -1.66 -6.05
C PHE A 329 0.87 -1.17 -7.48
N GLY A 330 0.96 -2.03 -8.49
CA GLY A 330 0.75 -1.64 -9.89
C GLY A 330 -0.65 -1.06 -10.13
N TYR A 331 -1.64 -1.62 -9.44
CA TYR A 331 -3.00 -1.09 -9.40
C TYR A 331 -3.11 0.25 -8.68
N HIS A 332 -2.53 0.38 -7.48
CA HIS A 332 -2.51 1.64 -6.74
C HIS A 332 -1.84 2.74 -7.59
N PHE A 333 -0.69 2.45 -8.20
CA PHE A 333 -0.02 3.35 -9.13
C PHE A 333 -0.93 3.78 -10.28
N ALA A 334 -1.53 2.83 -11.00
CA ALA A 334 -2.37 3.16 -12.13
C ALA A 334 -3.62 3.95 -11.73
N HIS A 335 -4.25 3.61 -10.61
CA HIS A 335 -5.48 4.23 -10.15
C HIS A 335 -5.26 5.69 -9.70
N TYR A 336 -4.22 5.93 -8.89
CA TYR A 336 -4.00 7.25 -8.30
C TYR A 336 -3.17 8.19 -9.17
N LEU A 337 -2.50 7.72 -10.24
CA LEU A 337 -1.61 8.56 -11.04
C LEU A 337 -2.26 9.86 -11.57
N PRO A 338 -3.46 9.86 -12.19
CA PRO A 338 -4.06 11.10 -12.69
C PRO A 338 -4.38 12.09 -11.57
N ASN A 339 -4.99 11.61 -10.48
CA ASN A 339 -5.35 12.44 -9.33
C ASN A 339 -4.09 12.99 -8.65
N PHE A 340 -3.06 12.16 -8.47
CA PHE A 340 -1.78 12.58 -7.91
C PHE A 340 -1.15 13.72 -8.72
N LEU A 341 -1.14 13.64 -10.05
CA LEU A 341 -0.55 14.69 -10.90
C LEU A 341 -1.25 16.05 -10.75
N VAL A 342 -2.55 16.06 -10.44
CA VAL A 342 -3.33 17.28 -10.21
C VAL A 342 -3.22 17.74 -8.76
N ASP A 343 -3.57 16.86 -7.82
CA ASP A 343 -3.79 17.23 -6.42
C ASP A 343 -2.49 17.47 -5.65
N ILE A 344 -1.36 16.92 -6.11
CA ILE A 344 -0.06 17.29 -5.55
C ILE A 344 0.26 18.78 -5.78
N GLN A 345 -0.25 19.39 -6.86
CA GLN A 345 -0.06 20.82 -7.13
C GLN A 345 -0.81 21.65 -6.08
N TYR A 346 -2.07 21.30 -5.79
CA TYR A 346 -2.84 21.90 -4.70
C TYR A 346 -2.11 21.73 -3.36
N ALA A 347 -1.56 20.54 -3.09
CA ALA A 347 -0.82 20.27 -1.86
C ALA A 347 0.36 21.24 -1.70
N PHE A 348 1.17 21.48 -2.74
CA PHE A 348 2.27 22.44 -2.67
C PHE A 348 1.80 23.89 -2.52
N ILE A 349 0.74 24.29 -3.22
CA ILE A 349 0.20 25.65 -3.14
C ILE A 349 -0.33 25.93 -1.72
N SER A 350 -1.08 24.99 -1.14
CA SER A 350 -1.64 25.10 0.22
C SER A 350 -0.58 25.34 1.32
N LEU A 351 0.66 24.87 1.11
CA LEU A 351 1.77 25.13 2.04
C LEU A 351 2.24 26.58 2.07
N SER A 352 1.85 27.41 1.09
CA SER A 352 2.19 28.83 1.05
C SER A 352 1.34 29.67 2.02
N ASP A 353 0.11 29.24 2.29
CA ASP A 353 -0.81 29.89 3.23
C ASP A 353 -1.62 28.85 4.03
N PRO A 354 -0.95 28.05 4.87
CA PRO A 354 -1.56 26.86 5.50
C PRO A 354 -2.68 27.18 6.50
N LEU A 355 -2.75 28.42 6.98
CA LEU A 355 -3.76 28.90 7.94
C LEU A 355 -4.77 29.86 7.30
N ASP A 356 -4.70 30.09 5.98
CA ASP A 356 -5.56 31.03 5.26
C ASP A 356 -5.56 32.45 5.87
N LEU A 357 -4.36 32.96 6.17
CA LEU A 357 -4.15 34.27 6.79
C LEU A 357 -3.68 35.33 5.79
N GLY A 358 -3.67 35.00 4.49
CA GLY A 358 -3.11 35.86 3.45
C GLY A 358 -1.60 35.73 3.31
N TRP A 359 -0.98 34.69 3.86
CA TRP A 359 0.47 34.48 3.76
C TRP A 359 0.90 34.06 2.35
N ASN A 360 2.20 34.17 2.09
CA ASN A 360 2.81 33.63 0.87
C ASN A 360 4.22 33.13 1.17
N LEU A 361 4.33 32.13 2.06
CA LEU A 361 5.60 31.65 2.63
C LEU A 361 6.57 31.14 1.57
N LEU A 362 6.07 30.53 0.49
CA LEU A 362 6.87 29.94 -0.58
C LEU A 362 6.90 30.78 -1.86
N GLY A 363 6.16 31.89 -1.92
CA GLY A 363 6.07 32.73 -3.12
C GLY A 363 5.21 32.16 -4.25
N ILE A 364 4.44 31.09 -3.99
CA ILE A 364 3.68 30.34 -5.00
C ILE A 364 2.17 30.32 -4.76
N LYS A 365 1.64 31.16 -3.86
CA LYS A 365 0.20 31.21 -3.55
C LYS A 365 -0.68 31.42 -4.80
N ASP A 366 -0.24 32.25 -5.74
CA ASP A 366 -1.03 32.59 -6.94
C ASP A 366 -0.84 31.59 -8.11
N TRP A 367 -0.07 30.52 -7.91
CA TRP A 367 0.12 29.51 -8.95
C TRP A 367 -1.19 28.83 -9.28
N GLN A 368 -1.45 28.68 -10.58
CA GLN A 368 -2.66 28.02 -11.07
C GLN A 368 -2.38 26.53 -11.31
N VAL A 369 -3.25 25.67 -10.80
CA VAL A 369 -3.17 24.24 -11.03
C VAL A 369 -3.41 23.94 -12.51
N ARG A 370 -2.51 23.17 -13.09
CA ARG A 370 -2.60 22.77 -14.50
C ARG A 370 -3.21 21.38 -14.56
N SER A 371 -4.45 21.28 -15.03
CA SER A 371 -5.13 20.01 -15.32
C SER A 371 -5.39 19.80 -16.82
N SER A 372 -4.99 20.74 -17.67
CA SER A 372 -5.23 20.71 -19.12
C SER A 372 -4.61 19.50 -19.83
N PHE A 373 -3.59 18.86 -19.25
CA PHE A 373 -3.05 17.60 -19.78
C PHE A 373 -4.06 16.44 -19.72
N LEU A 374 -5.14 16.55 -18.94
CA LEU A 374 -6.23 15.58 -18.93
C LEU A 374 -7.26 15.81 -20.05
N THR A 375 -7.19 16.94 -20.76
CA THR A 375 -8.10 17.26 -21.87
C THR A 375 -7.43 17.09 -23.25
N HIS A 376 -6.10 17.07 -23.30
CA HIS A 376 -5.34 16.90 -24.54
C HIS A 376 -5.12 15.41 -24.83
N HIS A 377 -5.51 14.97 -26.03
CA HIS A 377 -5.43 13.56 -26.42
C HIS A 377 -4.04 12.95 -26.25
N GLU A 378 -2.97 13.64 -26.68
CA GLU A 378 -1.60 13.11 -26.58
C GLU A 378 -1.19 12.86 -25.13
N SER A 379 -1.49 13.80 -24.24
CA SER A 379 -1.17 13.68 -22.81
C SER A 379 -1.97 12.58 -22.13
N VAL A 380 -3.27 12.45 -22.45
CA VAL A 380 -4.12 11.36 -21.95
C VAL A 380 -3.60 10.00 -22.41
N VAL A 381 -3.15 9.88 -23.67
CA VAL A 381 -2.55 8.65 -24.20
C VAL A 381 -1.25 8.29 -23.47
N ILE A 382 -0.41 9.28 -23.13
CA ILE A 382 0.82 9.03 -22.35
C ILE A 382 0.48 8.52 -20.94
N ILE A 383 -0.48 9.16 -20.26
CA ILE A 383 -0.93 8.73 -18.93
C ILE A 383 -1.48 7.31 -19.00
N TRP A 384 -2.31 7.02 -19.99
CA TRP A 384 -2.85 5.69 -20.25
C TRP A 384 -1.75 4.63 -20.44
N TYR A 385 -0.73 4.93 -21.25
CA TYR A 385 0.40 4.02 -21.43
C TYR A 385 1.20 3.81 -20.15
N LEU A 386 1.40 4.84 -19.33
CA LEU A 386 2.05 4.70 -18.03
C LEU A 386 1.25 3.79 -17.10
N GLN A 387 -0.07 3.98 -17.02
CA GLN A 387 -0.96 3.16 -16.19
C GLN A 387 -0.95 1.70 -16.62
N ILE A 388 -1.14 1.40 -17.91
CA ILE A 388 -1.08 0.03 -18.44
C ILE A 388 0.30 -0.58 -18.21
N THR A 389 1.37 0.15 -18.53
CA THR A 389 2.74 -0.37 -18.35
C THR A 389 3.00 -0.71 -16.89
N GLY A 390 2.57 0.15 -15.95
CA GLY A 390 2.66 -0.11 -14.52
C GLY A 390 1.94 -1.39 -14.10
N ILE A 391 0.70 -1.58 -14.54
CA ILE A 391 -0.10 -2.81 -14.27
C ILE A 391 0.60 -4.03 -14.85
N VAL A 392 0.98 -4.01 -16.13
CA VAL A 392 1.56 -5.19 -16.81
C VAL A 392 2.90 -5.57 -16.20
N LEU A 393 3.79 -4.60 -15.93
CA LEU A 393 5.09 -4.87 -15.29
C LEU A 393 4.93 -5.43 -13.87
N ALA A 394 3.95 -4.94 -13.10
CA ALA A 394 3.63 -5.49 -11.79
C ALA A 394 3.20 -6.96 -11.87
N HIS A 395 2.37 -7.33 -12.85
CA HIS A 395 1.93 -8.72 -13.03
C HIS A 395 3.07 -9.62 -13.55
N ILE A 396 3.93 -9.12 -14.44
CA ILE A 396 5.14 -9.84 -14.88
C ILE A 396 6.04 -10.14 -13.67
N ALA A 397 6.29 -9.13 -12.82
CA ALA A 397 7.07 -9.31 -11.60
C ALA A 397 6.41 -10.33 -10.66
N ALA A 398 5.09 -10.26 -10.47
CA ALA A 398 4.35 -11.23 -9.69
C ALA A 398 4.53 -12.67 -10.21
N VAL A 399 4.46 -12.89 -11.53
CA VAL A 399 4.58 -14.24 -12.13
C VAL A 399 5.96 -14.80 -11.86
N ILE A 400 7.00 -13.98 -12.06
CA ILE A 400 8.38 -14.35 -11.82
C ILE A 400 8.59 -14.70 -10.34
N ILE A 401 8.09 -13.87 -9.42
CA ILE A 401 8.24 -14.10 -7.97
C ILE A 401 7.51 -15.38 -7.52
N ALA A 402 6.26 -15.58 -7.97
CA ALA A 402 5.50 -16.80 -7.66
C ALA A 402 6.25 -18.06 -8.11
N HIS A 403 6.75 -18.04 -9.36
CA HIS A 403 7.48 -19.17 -9.92
C HIS A 403 8.80 -19.44 -9.18
N LEU A 404 9.63 -18.41 -8.98
CA LEU A 404 10.92 -18.54 -8.31
C LEU A 404 10.79 -18.98 -6.84
N LYS A 405 9.73 -18.56 -6.14
CA LYS A 405 9.48 -18.97 -4.75
C LYS A 405 9.04 -20.43 -4.67
N THR A 406 8.28 -20.92 -5.66
CA THR A 406 7.92 -22.34 -5.75
C THR A 406 9.14 -23.22 -6.07
N LEU A 407 10.02 -22.77 -6.97
CA LEU A 407 11.25 -23.49 -7.31
C LEU A 407 12.18 -23.72 -6.12
N LYS A 408 12.19 -22.80 -5.14
CA LYS A 408 13.01 -22.94 -3.91
C LYS A 408 12.54 -24.06 -2.98
N ASN A 409 11.30 -24.55 -3.13
CA ASN A 409 10.74 -25.57 -2.26
C ASN A 409 11.02 -27.01 -2.75
N ASP A 410 11.96 -27.19 -3.70
CA ASP A 410 12.51 -28.49 -4.16
C ASP A 410 11.46 -29.56 -4.57
N ALA A 411 10.31 -29.14 -5.10
CA ALA A 411 9.31 -30.06 -5.66
C ALA A 411 9.73 -30.54 -7.08
N GLY A 412 9.32 -31.73 -7.49
CA GLY A 412 9.55 -32.22 -8.86
C GLY A 412 8.87 -31.33 -9.91
N GLN A 413 9.50 -31.16 -11.09
CA GLN A 413 9.07 -30.19 -12.12
C GLN A 413 7.60 -30.32 -12.57
N ARG A 414 7.07 -31.54 -12.65
CA ARG A 414 5.66 -31.78 -13.04
C ARG A 414 4.67 -31.36 -11.95
N THR A 415 5.03 -31.60 -10.68
CA THR A 415 4.23 -31.20 -9.52
C THR A 415 4.23 -29.69 -9.35
N ILE A 416 5.38 -29.03 -9.60
CA ILE A 416 5.49 -27.56 -9.62
C ILE A 416 4.50 -26.94 -10.60
N ILE A 417 4.50 -27.40 -11.85
CA ILE A 417 3.64 -26.81 -12.90
C ILE A 417 2.17 -26.96 -12.55
N LEU A 418 1.73 -28.16 -12.16
CA LEU A 418 0.32 -28.41 -11.82
C LEU A 418 -0.13 -27.61 -10.60
N SER A 419 0.74 -27.44 -9.60
CA SER A 419 0.45 -26.64 -8.40
C SER A 419 0.30 -25.14 -8.68
N GLN A 420 0.92 -24.63 -9.75
CA GLN A 420 0.90 -23.20 -10.09
C GLN A 420 -0.31 -22.78 -10.95
N ILE A 421 -1.02 -23.73 -11.57
CA ILE A 421 -2.14 -23.41 -12.47
C ILE A 421 -3.22 -22.55 -11.77
N PRO A 422 -3.73 -22.89 -10.58
CA PRO A 422 -4.76 -22.09 -9.92
C PRO A 422 -4.31 -20.66 -9.62
N SER A 423 -3.08 -20.49 -9.11
CA SER A 423 -2.49 -19.17 -8.84
C SER A 423 -2.31 -18.35 -10.11
N THR A 424 -1.84 -18.96 -11.20
CA THR A 424 -1.64 -18.26 -12.48
C THR A 424 -2.96 -17.83 -13.09
N LEU A 425 -3.99 -18.68 -13.05
CA LEU A 425 -5.33 -18.32 -13.51
C LEU A 425 -5.89 -17.15 -12.70
N LEU A 426 -5.72 -17.15 -11.37
CA LEU A 426 -6.14 -16.04 -10.53
C LEU A 426 -5.39 -14.74 -10.88
N MET A 427 -4.09 -14.82 -11.13
CA MET A 427 -3.30 -13.65 -11.56
C MET A 427 -3.74 -13.11 -12.91
N ILE A 428 -4.03 -13.98 -13.88
CA ILE A 428 -4.56 -13.57 -15.18
C ILE A 428 -5.93 -12.88 -14.97
N ALA A 429 -6.81 -13.47 -14.17
CA ALA A 429 -8.10 -12.87 -13.84
C ALA A 429 -7.94 -11.48 -13.20
N TYR A 430 -6.97 -11.31 -12.30
CA TYR A 430 -6.62 -9.99 -11.78
C TYR A 430 -6.09 -9.07 -12.87
N THR A 431 -5.24 -9.48 -13.81
CA THR A 431 -4.84 -8.59 -14.92
C THR A 431 -6.04 -8.09 -15.72
N PHE A 432 -6.96 -9.00 -16.06
CA PHE A 432 -8.19 -8.66 -16.78
C PHE A 432 -9.07 -7.70 -15.98
N LEU A 433 -9.30 -7.99 -14.70
CA LEU A 433 -10.08 -7.13 -13.81
C LEU A 433 -9.50 -5.72 -13.77
N GLY A 434 -8.17 -5.58 -13.70
CA GLY A 434 -7.53 -4.28 -13.53
C GLY A 434 -7.53 -3.41 -14.76
N LEU A 435 -7.22 -4.01 -15.91
CA LEU A 435 -7.33 -3.32 -17.17
C LEU A 435 -8.79 -2.97 -17.48
N TRP A 436 -9.73 -3.85 -17.13
CA TRP A 436 -11.15 -3.57 -17.25
C TRP A 436 -11.56 -2.37 -16.37
N LEU A 437 -11.22 -2.39 -15.08
CA LEU A 437 -11.52 -1.30 -14.14
C LEU A 437 -10.90 0.04 -14.58
N LEU A 438 -9.72 0.02 -15.19
CA LEU A 438 -9.08 1.23 -15.73
C LEU A 438 -9.80 1.77 -16.97
N SER A 439 -10.37 0.87 -17.79
CA SER A 439 -10.95 1.20 -19.10
C SER A 439 -12.44 1.50 -19.10
N THR A 440 -13.15 1.02 -18.07
CA THR A 440 -14.61 1.00 -18.05
C THR A 440 -15.18 2.39 -17.77
N PRO A 441 -16.36 2.74 -18.31
CA PRO A 441 -17.01 4.01 -18.00
C PRO A 441 -17.27 4.17 -16.50
N ILE A 442 -16.87 5.32 -15.97
CA ILE A 442 -17.08 5.70 -14.57
C ILE A 442 -18.20 6.72 -14.45
N ALA A 443 -19.01 6.59 -13.40
CA ALA A 443 -19.99 7.59 -12.98
C ALA A 443 -19.25 8.87 -12.58
N ALA A 444 -19.74 10.00 -13.09
CA ALA A 444 -19.15 11.33 -12.89
C ALA A 444 -19.59 11.93 -11.56
#